data_AF-A0A0R3WV19-F1
#
_entry.id   AF-A0A0R3WV19-F1
#
_cell.length_a   1.000
_cell.length_b   1.000
_cell.length_c   1.000
_cell.angle_alpha   90.00
_cell.angle_beta   90.00
_cell.angle_gamma   90.00
#
_symmetry.space_group_name_H-M   'P 1'
#
loop_
_entity.id
_entity.type
_entity.pdbx_description
1 polymer ?
#
loop_
_entity_poly.entity_id
_entity_poly.type
_entity_poly.pdbx_seq_one_letter_code
_entity_poly.pdbx_strand_id
1 'polypeptide(L)'
;MYIIRAAIAFASVSNYRCCENALTFLYQSFSSASKLVEPTAVAYRAAMKNGVPLEELPMRVNFRGKPYKPVSLEESIQYLSSPEYQELYRGKPVWFYFRRNYKGHFPPKYPRKSCTNVGLLKQFLHPLSSDILEPKVTGLCEVQHKALLLAIEMARDMGTIQMRVPFRLFDYSEYYGDIMQPEELRQLASHVVKASGSGGQLEPLNDIYRKAASSLASLPPSITRLLRQSAVIPHIEEVAAEPPTVEIDRPKIPNRYQMEERYRKLLLSRKRAKSILLNH
;
A
#
# COMPACT_ATOMS: atom_id res chain seq x y z
N MET A 1 -77.49 -7.09 -42.02
CA MET A 1 -77.01 -7.01 -43.42
C MET A 1 -75.51 -6.78 -43.41
N TYR A 2 -74.79 -7.67 -44.11
CA TYR A 2 -73.43 -7.58 -44.66
C TYR A 2 -72.18 -7.33 -43.78
N ILE A 3 -71.22 -8.21 -44.09
CA ILE A 3 -69.84 -8.40 -43.65
C ILE A 3 -68.94 -7.19 -43.97
N ILE A 4 -67.97 -6.89 -43.09
CA ILE A 4 -66.70 -6.28 -43.51
C ILE A 4 -65.54 -7.10 -42.93
N ARG A 5 -64.72 -7.66 -43.83
CA ARG A 5 -63.39 -8.23 -43.55
C ARG A 5 -62.35 -7.11 -43.55
N ALA A 6 -61.41 -7.12 -42.61
CA ALA A 6 -60.07 -6.54 -42.77
C ALA A 6 -59.15 -7.19 -41.72
N ALA A 7 -58.35 -8.19 -42.12
CA ALA A 7 -56.96 -8.03 -42.56
C ALA A 7 -55.99 -7.84 -41.37
N ILE A 8 -55.45 -8.97 -40.92
CA ILE A 8 -54.29 -9.05 -40.02
C ILE A 8 -53.10 -8.45 -40.76
N ALA A 9 -52.68 -7.24 -40.36
CA ALA A 9 -51.38 -6.72 -40.73
C ALA A 9 -50.36 -7.25 -39.71
N PHE A 10 -49.55 -8.20 -40.15
CA PHE A 10 -48.32 -8.60 -39.46
C PHE A 10 -47.36 -7.42 -39.44
N ALA A 11 -47.38 -6.63 -38.37
CA ALA A 11 -46.25 -5.77 -38.03
C ALA A 11 -45.19 -6.63 -37.33
N SER A 12 -44.01 -6.63 -37.94
CA SER A 12 -42.87 -7.49 -37.69
C SER A 12 -42.44 -7.60 -36.23
N VAL A 13 -42.17 -8.85 -35.82
CA VAL A 13 -41.48 -9.28 -34.59
C VAL A 13 -40.00 -8.85 -34.57
N SER A 14 -39.66 -7.67 -35.08
CA SER A 14 -38.25 -7.24 -35.26
C SER A 14 -37.68 -6.39 -34.12
N ASN A 15 -38.48 -6.05 -33.11
CA ASN A 15 -38.04 -5.10 -32.07
C ASN A 15 -37.77 -5.73 -30.68
N TYR A 16 -37.91 -7.05 -30.53
CA TYR A 16 -37.56 -7.75 -29.29
C TYR A 16 -36.17 -8.41 -29.30
N ARG A 17 -35.51 -8.52 -30.47
CA ARG A 17 -34.13 -9.03 -30.57
C ARG A 17 -33.05 -7.98 -30.31
N CYS A 18 -33.38 -6.69 -30.35
CA CYS A 18 -32.41 -5.62 -30.10
C CYS A 18 -32.11 -5.44 -28.59
N CYS A 19 -33.09 -5.70 -27.72
CA CYS A 19 -32.93 -5.54 -26.27
C CYS A 19 -32.24 -6.74 -25.59
N GLU A 20 -32.44 -7.98 -26.08
CA GLU A 20 -31.66 -9.13 -25.61
C GLU A 20 -30.19 -9.04 -26.05
N ASN A 21 -29.94 -8.51 -27.26
CA ASN A 21 -28.58 -8.25 -27.73
C ASN A 21 -27.92 -7.09 -26.98
N ALA A 22 -28.67 -6.09 -26.51
CA ALA A 22 -28.12 -5.02 -25.68
C ALA A 22 -27.73 -5.50 -24.27
N LEU A 23 -28.53 -6.40 -23.67
CA LEU A 23 -28.19 -7.00 -22.37
C LEU A 23 -27.05 -8.01 -22.48
N THR A 24 -26.99 -8.82 -23.54
CA THR A 24 -25.85 -9.70 -23.80
C THR A 24 -24.59 -8.92 -24.20
N PHE A 25 -24.72 -7.79 -24.91
CA PHE A 25 -23.59 -6.91 -25.22
C PHE A 25 -23.08 -6.18 -23.98
N LEU A 26 -23.94 -5.76 -23.04
CA LEU A 26 -23.50 -5.20 -21.76
C LEU A 26 -22.85 -6.27 -20.86
N TYR A 27 -23.35 -7.51 -20.88
CA TYR A 27 -22.74 -8.64 -20.17
C TYR A 27 -21.39 -9.06 -20.79
N GLN A 28 -21.28 -8.99 -22.13
CA GLN A 28 -20.03 -9.25 -22.87
C GLN A 28 -19.04 -8.07 -22.81
N SER A 29 -19.52 -6.83 -22.64
CA SER A 29 -18.68 -5.63 -22.45
C SER A 29 -18.00 -5.61 -21.08
N PHE A 30 -18.55 -6.32 -20.09
CA PHE A 30 -17.86 -6.61 -18.84
C PHE A 30 -16.99 -7.88 -18.89
N SER A 31 -17.04 -8.63 -20.00
CA SER A 31 -16.37 -9.93 -20.15
C SER A 31 -15.04 -9.87 -20.92
N SER A 32 -14.63 -8.74 -21.50
CA SER A 32 -13.34 -8.64 -22.18
C SER A 32 -12.53 -7.40 -21.80
N ALA A 33 -12.25 -7.25 -20.52
CA ALA A 33 -11.02 -6.62 -20.07
C ALA A 33 -10.78 -7.09 -18.63
N SER A 34 -9.91 -8.07 -18.45
CA SER A 34 -9.31 -8.38 -17.15
C SER A 34 -8.48 -7.18 -16.71
N LYS A 35 -9.16 -6.12 -16.26
CA LYS A 35 -8.56 -5.04 -15.51
C LYS A 35 -8.01 -5.72 -14.26
N LEU A 36 -6.69 -5.80 -14.18
CA LEU A 36 -5.92 -6.07 -12.97
C LEU A 36 -6.22 -4.94 -11.97
N VAL A 37 -7.43 -4.93 -11.41
CA VAL A 37 -7.75 -4.12 -10.24
C VAL A 37 -7.13 -4.87 -9.07
N GLU A 38 -6.06 -4.31 -8.51
CA GLU A 38 -5.40 -4.85 -7.32
C GLU A 38 -6.41 -4.89 -6.18
N PRO A 39 -6.92 -6.06 -5.74
CA PRO A 39 -7.82 -6.07 -4.61
C PRO A 39 -6.94 -5.92 -3.37
N THR A 40 -7.15 -4.83 -2.62
CA THR A 40 -6.43 -4.54 -1.39
C THR A 40 -6.54 -5.71 -0.41
N ALA A 41 -5.61 -5.81 0.54
CA ALA A 41 -5.61 -6.91 1.51
C ALA A 41 -6.94 -7.10 2.27
N VAL A 42 -7.68 -6.01 2.41
CA VAL A 42 -9.00 -5.92 3.03
C VAL A 42 -10.09 -6.57 2.16
N ALA A 43 -10.06 -6.38 0.84
CA ALA A 43 -11.07 -6.92 -0.08
C ALA A 43 -11.10 -8.46 -0.07
N TYR A 44 -9.93 -9.11 0.00
CA TYR A 44 -9.87 -10.58 0.14
C TYR A 44 -10.39 -11.06 1.50
N ARG A 45 -10.06 -10.36 2.60
CA ARG A 45 -10.57 -10.74 3.92
C ARG A 45 -12.10 -10.62 3.97
N ALA A 46 -12.65 -9.58 3.35
CA ALA A 46 -14.09 -9.40 3.19
C ALA A 46 -14.71 -10.51 2.33
N ALA A 47 -14.08 -10.84 1.19
CA ALA A 47 -14.58 -11.90 0.30
C ALA A 47 -14.54 -13.29 0.94
N MET A 48 -13.47 -13.63 1.68
CA MET A 48 -13.39 -14.85 2.49
C MET A 48 -14.49 -14.89 3.57
N LYS A 49 -14.75 -13.76 4.25
CA LYS A 49 -15.82 -13.65 5.24
C LYS A 49 -17.21 -13.85 4.63
N ASN A 50 -17.37 -13.47 3.36
CA ASN A 50 -18.59 -13.64 2.58
C ASN A 50 -18.71 -15.02 1.91
N GLY A 51 -17.77 -15.94 2.15
CA GLY A 51 -17.80 -17.30 1.61
C GLY A 51 -17.46 -17.41 0.12
N VAL A 52 -16.85 -16.39 -0.48
CA VAL A 52 -16.43 -16.42 -1.89
C VAL A 52 -15.21 -17.34 -2.04
N PRO A 53 -15.24 -18.35 -2.94
CA PRO A 53 -14.12 -19.25 -3.19
C PRO A 53 -12.86 -18.50 -3.65
N LEU A 54 -11.69 -18.96 -3.20
CA LEU A 54 -10.40 -18.33 -3.47
C LEU A 54 -10.02 -18.35 -4.96
N GLU A 55 -10.55 -19.33 -5.69
CA GLU A 55 -10.30 -19.55 -7.12
C GLU A 55 -10.86 -18.42 -7.99
N GLU A 56 -11.97 -17.82 -7.54
CA GLU A 56 -12.74 -16.78 -8.24
C GLU A 56 -12.22 -15.36 -7.93
N LEU A 57 -11.40 -15.22 -6.90
CA LEU A 57 -10.81 -13.94 -6.55
C LEU A 57 -9.73 -13.53 -7.56
N PRO A 58 -9.52 -12.21 -7.78
CA PRO A 58 -8.49 -11.73 -8.70
C PRO A 58 -7.09 -12.16 -8.23
N MET A 59 -6.05 -11.91 -9.02
CA MET A 59 -4.66 -12.12 -8.56
C MET A 59 -4.19 -10.89 -7.77
N ARG A 60 -3.50 -11.11 -6.63
CA ARG A 60 -2.75 -10.05 -5.96
C ARG A 60 -1.44 -9.82 -6.68
N VAL A 61 -0.84 -8.66 -6.54
CA VAL A 61 0.52 -8.39 -6.99
C VAL A 61 1.45 -8.28 -5.80
N ASN A 62 2.62 -8.90 -5.88
CA ASN A 62 3.64 -8.75 -4.86
C ASN A 62 4.37 -7.42 -5.04
N PHE A 63 5.26 -7.07 -4.10
CA PHE A 63 6.08 -5.85 -4.18
C PHE A 63 6.89 -5.73 -5.49
N ARG A 64 7.13 -6.85 -6.20
CA ARG A 64 7.84 -6.86 -7.49
C ARG A 64 6.88 -6.80 -8.69
N GLY A 65 5.61 -6.48 -8.47
CA GLY A 65 4.57 -6.42 -9.49
C GLY A 65 4.20 -7.79 -10.08
N LYS A 66 4.67 -8.90 -9.50
CA LYS A 66 4.33 -10.24 -10.00
C LYS A 66 3.00 -10.69 -9.41
N PRO A 67 2.03 -11.09 -10.26
CA PRO A 67 0.75 -11.54 -9.78
C PRO A 67 0.91 -12.91 -9.08
N TYR A 68 0.31 -13.07 -7.91
CA TYR A 68 0.21 -14.29 -7.14
C TYR A 68 -1.22 -14.45 -6.60
N LYS A 69 -1.67 -15.69 -6.47
CA LYS A 69 -2.92 -15.96 -5.73
C LYS A 69 -2.57 -16.03 -4.24
N PRO A 70 -3.22 -15.23 -3.37
CA PRO A 70 -3.05 -15.41 -1.93
C PRO A 70 -3.54 -16.81 -1.56
N VAL A 71 -2.81 -17.47 -0.66
CA VAL A 71 -3.08 -18.84 -0.23
C VAL A 71 -3.96 -18.81 1.03
N SER A 72 -4.91 -19.74 1.13
CA SER A 72 -5.77 -19.89 2.32
C SER A 72 -4.97 -20.42 3.53
N LEU A 73 -5.57 -20.35 4.72
CA LEU A 73 -4.93 -20.89 5.94
C LEU A 73 -4.82 -22.42 5.85
N GLU A 74 -5.87 -23.07 5.38
CA GLU A 74 -5.97 -24.52 5.21
C GLU A 74 -4.89 -25.04 4.25
N GLU A 75 -4.73 -24.41 3.09
CA GLU A 75 -3.67 -24.73 2.14
C GLU A 75 -2.27 -24.48 2.73
N SER A 76 -2.12 -23.45 3.56
CA SER A 76 -0.83 -23.15 4.23
C SER A 76 -0.47 -24.23 5.25
N ILE A 77 -1.44 -24.76 6.00
CA ILE A 77 -1.25 -25.89 6.91
C ILE A 77 -0.92 -27.16 6.12
N GLN A 78 -1.64 -27.41 5.02
CA GLN A 78 -1.35 -28.55 4.14
C GLN A 78 0.08 -28.49 3.57
N TYR A 79 0.55 -27.30 3.19
CA TYR A 79 1.94 -27.10 2.73
C TYR A 79 2.97 -27.49 3.81
N LEU A 80 2.73 -27.17 5.08
CA LEU A 80 3.63 -27.57 6.16
C LEU A 80 3.69 -29.09 6.34
N SER A 81 2.60 -29.80 6.04
CA SER A 81 2.54 -31.27 6.04
C SER A 81 3.04 -31.91 4.75
N SER A 82 3.41 -31.11 3.74
CA SER A 82 3.74 -31.61 2.41
C SER A 82 5.17 -32.18 2.32
N PRO A 83 5.43 -33.16 1.44
CA PRO A 83 6.77 -33.73 1.30
C PRO A 83 7.80 -32.73 0.76
N GLU A 84 7.36 -31.66 0.10
CA GLU A 84 8.23 -30.58 -0.39
C GLU A 84 8.77 -29.75 0.76
N TYR A 85 7.94 -29.46 1.77
CA TYR A 85 8.39 -28.79 2.98
C TYR A 85 9.42 -29.67 3.70
N GLN A 86 9.13 -30.97 3.82
CA GLN A 86 10.04 -31.96 4.39
C GLN A 86 11.38 -32.01 3.65
N GLU A 87 11.37 -32.05 2.31
CA GLU A 87 12.57 -32.11 1.47
C GLU A 87 13.38 -30.81 1.48
N LEU A 88 12.71 -29.66 1.41
CA LEU A 88 13.33 -28.35 1.35
C LEU A 88 14.00 -27.98 2.68
N TYR A 89 13.26 -28.12 3.78
CA TYR A 89 13.73 -27.73 5.09
C TYR A 89 14.44 -28.88 5.83
N ARG A 90 14.29 -30.13 5.37
CA ARG A 90 14.98 -31.32 5.92
C ARG A 90 14.78 -31.47 7.42
N GLY A 91 13.56 -31.23 7.90
CA GLY A 91 13.20 -31.24 9.32
C GLY A 91 13.75 -30.06 10.13
N LYS A 92 14.40 -29.07 9.50
CA LYS A 92 14.92 -27.86 10.16
C LYS A 92 13.88 -26.75 10.16
N PRO A 93 13.95 -25.79 11.10
CA PRO A 93 13.03 -24.65 11.09
C PRO A 93 13.23 -23.78 9.85
N VAL A 94 12.17 -23.07 9.43
CA VAL A 94 12.15 -22.27 8.18
C VAL A 94 13.31 -21.29 8.05
N TRP A 95 13.71 -20.67 9.17
CA TRP A 95 14.78 -19.66 9.20
C TRP A 95 16.19 -20.27 9.22
N PHE A 96 16.35 -21.60 9.27
CA PHE A 96 17.65 -22.26 9.42
C PHE A 96 18.63 -21.91 8.28
N TYR A 97 18.13 -21.86 7.04
CA TYR A 97 18.95 -21.53 5.87
C TYR A 97 18.98 -20.02 5.56
N PHE A 98 18.27 -19.20 6.33
CA PHE A 98 18.25 -17.76 6.15
C PHE A 98 19.44 -17.11 6.85
N ARG A 99 20.32 -16.47 6.07
CA ARG A 99 21.46 -15.70 6.60
C ARG A 99 21.25 -14.21 6.37
N ARG A 100 21.39 -13.43 7.44
CA ARG A 100 21.36 -11.96 7.35
C ARG A 100 22.68 -11.45 6.76
N ASN A 101 22.59 -10.45 5.89
CA ASN A 101 23.76 -9.70 5.44
C ASN A 101 23.96 -8.52 6.38
N TYR A 102 25.10 -8.48 7.05
CA TYR A 102 25.53 -7.40 7.93
C TYR A 102 27.06 -7.27 7.88
N LYS A 103 27.58 -6.09 8.23
CA LYS A 103 29.00 -5.75 8.19
C LYS A 103 29.72 -6.33 9.42
N GLY A 104 30.89 -6.94 9.23
CA GLY A 104 31.74 -7.46 10.31
C GLY A 104 31.41 -8.89 10.78
N HIS A 105 32.19 -9.36 11.77
CA HIS A 105 32.07 -10.73 12.31
C HIS A 105 30.83 -10.89 13.21
N PHE A 106 30.57 -9.91 14.06
CA PHE A 106 29.43 -9.93 14.98
C PHE A 106 28.20 -9.27 14.35
N PRO A 107 27.01 -9.89 14.46
CA PRO A 107 25.78 -9.25 14.03
C PRO A 107 25.51 -7.97 14.82
N PRO A 108 24.81 -6.99 14.22
CA PRO A 108 24.31 -5.84 14.96
C PRO A 108 23.49 -6.32 16.16
N LYS A 109 23.68 -5.67 17.32
CA LYS A 109 23.02 -6.00 18.60
C LYS A 109 21.51 -6.17 18.45
N TYR A 110 20.87 -5.42 17.54
CA TYR A 110 19.45 -5.51 17.24
C TYR A 110 19.18 -5.82 15.76
N PRO A 111 18.14 -6.62 15.44
CA PRO A 111 17.70 -6.80 14.07
C PRO A 111 17.16 -5.50 13.47
N ARG A 112 17.06 -5.47 12.13
CA ARG A 112 16.39 -4.38 11.40
C ARG A 112 14.95 -4.27 11.91
N LYS A 113 14.48 -3.06 12.23
CA LYS A 113 13.10 -2.82 12.70
C LYS A 113 12.05 -3.23 11.66
N SER A 114 12.38 -3.08 10.37
CA SER A 114 11.59 -3.51 9.22
C SER A 114 12.53 -3.95 8.10
N CYS A 115 12.04 -4.77 7.17
CA CYS A 115 12.75 -5.07 5.93
C CYS A 115 12.82 -3.86 4.98
N THR A 116 12.09 -2.77 5.26
CA THR A 116 12.07 -1.52 4.51
C THR A 116 13.29 -0.66 4.83
N ASN A 117 14.07 -0.27 3.82
CA ASN A 117 15.33 0.45 3.99
C ASN A 117 15.13 1.97 3.99
N VAL A 118 14.81 2.53 5.16
CA VAL A 118 14.62 3.98 5.34
C VAL A 118 15.87 4.79 5.02
N GLY A 119 17.07 4.25 5.30
CA GLY A 119 18.34 4.95 5.03
C GLY A 119 18.56 5.23 3.55
N LEU A 120 18.15 4.30 2.68
CA LEU A 120 18.19 4.50 1.24
C LEU A 120 17.17 5.54 0.78
N LEU A 121 15.93 5.48 1.27
CA LEU A 121 14.86 6.40 0.87
C LEU A 121 15.21 7.86 1.21
N LYS A 122 15.87 8.10 2.36
CA LYS A 122 16.32 9.43 2.77
C LYS A 122 17.30 10.09 1.78
N GLN A 123 18.06 9.32 1.00
CA GLN A 123 19.00 9.86 0.00
C GLN A 123 18.28 10.54 -1.17
N PHE A 124 17.02 10.20 -1.41
CA PHE A 124 16.19 10.78 -2.46
C PHE A 124 15.27 11.91 -1.95
N LEU A 125 15.46 12.33 -0.69
CA LEU A 125 14.74 13.44 -0.09
C LEU A 125 15.66 14.66 0.02
N HIS A 126 15.07 15.84 -0.14
CA HIS A 126 15.77 17.08 0.11
C HIS A 126 16.07 17.23 1.62
N PRO A 127 17.29 17.62 2.03
CA PRO A 127 17.73 17.57 3.43
C PRO A 127 16.92 18.45 4.38
N LEU A 128 16.45 19.61 3.92
CA LEU A 128 15.70 20.57 4.75
C LEU A 128 14.18 20.44 4.63
N SER A 129 13.64 20.44 3.41
CA SER A 129 12.20 20.36 3.18
C SER A 129 11.63 18.94 3.30
N SER A 130 12.46 17.90 3.22
CA SER A 130 12.02 16.49 3.13
C SER A 130 11.12 16.20 1.92
N ASP A 131 11.22 17.04 0.89
CA ASP A 131 10.52 16.84 -0.39
C ASP A 131 11.26 15.81 -1.24
N ILE A 132 10.55 15.14 -2.14
CA ILE A 132 11.11 14.09 -2.99
C ILE A 132 11.83 14.75 -4.17
N LEU A 133 13.10 14.38 -4.39
CA LEU A 133 13.91 14.93 -5.47
C LEU A 133 13.44 14.41 -6.83
N GLU A 134 13.41 15.30 -7.82
CA GLU A 134 12.99 14.95 -9.18
C GLU A 134 13.96 13.96 -9.87
N PRO A 135 13.48 13.16 -10.86
CA PRO A 135 14.30 12.26 -11.67
C PRO A 135 15.50 12.94 -12.35
N LYS A 136 15.35 14.21 -12.74
CA LYS A 136 16.41 14.99 -13.38
C LYS A 136 17.63 15.20 -12.48
N VAL A 137 17.40 15.30 -11.17
CA VAL A 137 18.44 15.48 -10.16
C VAL A 137 19.00 14.14 -9.73
N THR A 138 18.13 13.14 -9.54
CA THR A 138 18.51 11.81 -9.04
C THR A 138 19.03 10.85 -10.10
N GLY A 139 18.81 11.13 -11.39
CA GLY A 139 19.17 10.27 -12.51
C GLY A 139 18.32 8.98 -12.60
N LEU A 140 17.22 8.89 -11.87
CA LEU A 140 16.36 7.70 -11.90
C LEU A 140 15.52 7.63 -13.18
N CYS A 141 15.39 6.43 -13.74
CA CYS A 141 14.41 6.21 -14.79
C CYS A 141 12.98 6.30 -14.22
N GLU A 142 12.01 6.62 -15.07
CA GLU A 142 10.63 6.92 -14.64
C GLU A 142 9.97 5.76 -13.86
N VAL A 143 10.24 4.51 -14.28
CA VAL A 143 9.72 3.31 -13.61
C VAL A 143 10.25 3.20 -12.19
N GLN A 144 11.55 3.46 -11.99
CA GLN A 144 12.17 3.40 -10.66
C GLN A 144 11.74 4.59 -9.80
N HIS A 145 11.56 5.77 -10.39
CA HIS A 145 11.06 6.92 -9.66
C HIS A 145 9.62 6.70 -9.16
N LYS A 146 8.73 6.09 -9.96
CA LYS A 146 7.39 5.68 -9.49
C LYS A 146 7.44 4.69 -8.33
N ALA A 147 8.34 3.70 -8.41
CA ALA A 147 8.54 2.75 -7.31
C ALA A 147 9.07 3.42 -6.04
N LEU A 148 9.96 4.40 -6.19
CA LEU A 148 10.48 5.21 -5.09
C LEU A 148 9.38 6.03 -4.42
N LEU A 149 8.54 6.72 -5.21
CA LEU A 149 7.41 7.50 -4.69
C LEU A 149 6.49 6.62 -3.82
N LEU A 150 6.09 5.46 -4.32
CA LEU A 150 5.26 4.51 -3.57
C LEU A 150 5.94 4.08 -2.26
N ALA A 151 7.24 3.76 -2.31
CA ALA A 151 7.97 3.34 -1.12
C ALA A 151 8.10 4.46 -0.07
N ILE A 152 8.27 5.72 -0.50
CA ILE A 152 8.32 6.88 0.39
C ILE A 152 6.94 7.13 1.01
N GLU A 153 5.85 7.08 0.24
CA GLU A 153 4.50 7.25 0.77
C GLU A 153 4.15 6.15 1.78
N MET A 154 4.44 4.88 1.45
CA MET A 154 4.30 3.79 2.43
C MET A 154 5.13 4.04 3.69
N ALA A 155 6.35 4.58 3.56
CA ALA A 155 7.21 4.88 4.68
C ALA A 155 6.70 6.06 5.53
N ARG A 156 6.02 7.03 4.91
CA ARG A 156 5.32 8.15 5.56
C ARG A 156 4.10 7.67 6.32
N ASP A 157 3.26 6.83 5.71
CA ASP A 157 2.08 6.21 6.34
C ASP A 157 2.46 5.39 7.58
N MET A 158 3.58 4.67 7.52
CA MET A 158 4.11 3.92 8.66
C MET A 158 4.83 4.81 9.70
N GLY A 159 4.97 6.11 9.45
CA GLY A 159 5.68 7.04 10.35
C GLY A 159 7.19 6.82 10.44
N THR A 160 7.79 6.15 9.45
CA THR A 160 9.22 5.81 9.44
C THR A 160 10.10 6.89 8.81
N ILE A 161 9.52 7.75 7.97
CA ILE A 161 10.14 8.94 7.36
C ILE A 161 9.43 10.18 7.86
N GLN A 162 10.20 11.24 8.14
CA GLN A 162 9.66 12.53 8.52
C GLN A 162 9.04 13.21 7.29
N MET A 163 7.87 13.82 7.48
CA MET A 163 7.20 14.58 6.43
C MET A 163 6.62 15.87 7.00
N ARG A 164 6.44 16.86 6.13
CA ARG A 164 5.75 18.09 6.49
C ARG A 164 4.24 17.84 6.47
N VAL A 165 3.61 17.95 7.63
CA VAL A 165 2.14 17.89 7.75
C VAL A 165 1.61 19.33 7.78
N PRO A 166 0.75 19.73 6.82
CA PRO A 166 0.15 21.06 6.86
C PRO A 166 -0.89 21.13 7.98
N PHE A 167 -0.89 22.23 8.72
CA PHE A 167 -1.98 22.54 9.63
C PHE A 167 -3.21 22.94 8.81
N ARG A 168 -4.36 22.30 9.09
CA ARG A 168 -5.64 22.62 8.48
C ARG A 168 -6.51 23.34 9.51
N LEU A 169 -7.16 24.41 9.07
CA LEU A 169 -8.17 25.12 9.85
C LEU A 169 -9.55 24.62 9.44
N PHE A 170 -10.41 24.41 10.42
CA PHE A 170 -11.76 23.85 10.25
C PHE A 170 -12.81 24.82 10.78
N ASP A 171 -13.96 24.87 10.11
CA ASP A 171 -15.14 25.55 10.62
C ASP A 171 -15.89 24.57 11.51
N TYR A 172 -15.72 24.68 12.84
CA TYR A 172 -16.33 23.75 13.78
C TYR A 172 -17.86 23.79 13.78
N SER A 173 -18.46 24.87 13.27
CA SER A 173 -19.92 24.97 13.14
C SER A 173 -20.49 23.96 12.14
N GLU A 174 -19.72 23.55 11.13
CA GLU A 174 -20.12 22.54 10.14
C GLU A 174 -20.22 21.13 10.75
N TYR A 175 -19.39 20.82 11.74
CA TYR A 175 -19.31 19.49 12.34
C TYR A 175 -20.15 19.35 13.61
N TYR A 176 -20.27 20.43 14.39
CA TYR A 176 -20.87 20.39 15.74
C TYR A 176 -22.10 21.27 15.91
N GLY A 177 -22.64 21.84 14.82
CA GLY A 177 -23.79 22.75 14.85
C GLY A 177 -25.02 22.17 15.57
N ASP A 178 -25.21 20.85 15.51
CA ASP A 178 -26.36 20.17 16.13
C ASP A 178 -26.11 19.72 17.58
N ILE A 179 -24.85 19.69 18.00
CA ILE A 179 -24.41 19.05 19.26
C ILE A 179 -24.03 20.08 20.31
N MET A 180 -23.38 21.18 19.90
CA MET A 180 -22.86 22.19 20.81
C MET A 180 -23.73 23.43 20.88
N GLN A 181 -23.66 24.13 22.03
CA GLN A 181 -24.33 25.40 22.18
C GLN A 181 -23.64 26.48 21.32
N PRO A 182 -24.37 27.49 20.80
CA PRO A 182 -23.81 28.52 19.94
C PRO A 182 -22.65 29.31 20.55
N GLU A 183 -22.60 29.42 21.88
CA GLU A 183 -21.55 30.12 22.62
C GLU A 183 -20.24 29.35 22.65
N GLU A 184 -20.30 28.03 22.82
CA GLU A 184 -19.13 27.14 22.77
C GLU A 184 -18.54 27.09 21.36
N LEU A 185 -19.40 27.03 20.34
CA LEU A 185 -19.01 27.14 18.95
C LEU A 185 -18.33 28.47 18.63
N ARG A 186 -18.81 29.59 19.19
CA ARG A 186 -18.16 30.91 19.05
C ARG A 186 -16.79 30.95 19.72
N GLN A 187 -16.63 30.30 20.87
CA GLN A 187 -15.31 30.19 21.53
C GLN A 187 -14.32 29.41 20.66
N LEU A 188 -14.74 28.30 20.05
CA LEU A 188 -13.92 27.52 19.11
C LEU A 188 -13.58 28.29 17.83
N ALA A 189 -14.54 29.05 17.29
CA ALA A 189 -14.35 29.87 16.11
C ALA A 189 -13.53 31.15 16.36
N SER A 190 -13.31 31.53 17.62
CA SER A 190 -12.64 32.78 17.99
C SER A 190 -11.20 32.91 17.49
N HIS A 191 -10.58 31.83 17.02
CA HIS A 191 -9.20 31.82 16.54
C HIS A 191 -9.08 31.83 15.01
N VAL A 192 -10.19 31.89 14.28
CA VAL A 192 -10.22 31.71 12.82
C VAL A 192 -11.19 32.71 12.17
N VAL A 193 -10.80 33.28 11.03
CA VAL A 193 -11.63 34.16 10.19
C VAL A 193 -11.75 33.58 8.80
N LYS A 194 -12.94 33.72 8.19
CA LYS A 194 -13.10 33.47 6.74
C LYS A 194 -12.41 34.58 5.96
N ALA A 195 -11.40 34.22 5.17
CA ALA A 195 -10.73 35.16 4.30
C ALA A 195 -11.73 35.83 3.35
N SER A 196 -11.48 37.10 3.04
CA SER A 196 -12.35 37.93 2.20
C SER A 196 -12.41 37.50 0.72
N GLY A 197 -11.63 36.49 0.32
CA GLY A 197 -11.57 35.98 -1.05
C GLY A 197 -12.70 34.99 -1.38
N SER A 198 -12.95 34.79 -2.67
CA SER A 198 -14.04 33.97 -3.22
C SER A 198 -13.98 32.46 -2.93
N GLY A 199 -13.03 32.00 -2.10
CA GLY A 199 -12.84 30.59 -1.74
C GLY A 199 -13.23 30.23 -0.31
N GLY A 200 -13.61 31.21 0.53
CA GLY A 200 -13.98 30.95 1.93
C GLY A 200 -12.87 30.31 2.78
N GLN A 201 -11.61 30.42 2.35
CA GLN A 201 -10.47 29.82 3.03
C GLN A 201 -10.35 30.41 4.44
N LEU A 202 -10.30 29.53 5.43
CA LEU A 202 -10.13 29.90 6.81
C LEU A 202 -8.69 30.31 7.07
N GLU A 203 -8.50 31.48 7.66
CA GLU A 203 -7.21 32.01 8.06
C GLU A 203 -7.22 32.25 9.58
N PRO A 204 -6.09 32.11 10.27
CA PRO A 204 -6.03 32.40 11.70
C PRO A 204 -6.41 33.86 12.00
N LEU A 205 -7.24 34.09 13.01
CA LEU A 205 -7.64 35.44 13.43
C LEU A 205 -6.44 36.18 14.05
N ASN A 206 -5.88 37.14 13.31
CA ASN A 206 -4.65 37.87 13.63
C ASN A 206 -3.36 37.04 13.55
N ASP A 207 -2.24 37.73 13.71
CA ASP A 207 -0.85 37.25 13.77
C ASP A 207 -0.59 36.31 14.98
N ILE A 208 -1.43 35.30 15.21
CA ILE A 208 -1.37 34.37 16.35
C ILE A 208 0.01 33.70 16.40
N TYR A 209 0.54 33.31 15.24
CA TYR A 209 1.89 32.77 15.12
C TYR A 209 2.98 33.78 15.49
N ARG A 210 2.82 35.05 15.10
CA ARG A 210 3.77 36.11 15.44
C ARG A 210 3.71 36.45 16.93
N LYS A 211 2.52 36.57 17.52
CA LYS A 211 2.33 36.76 18.96
C LYS A 211 2.88 35.58 19.77
N ALA A 212 2.60 34.34 19.37
CA ALA A 212 3.16 33.15 20.00
C ALA A 212 4.69 33.13 19.89
N ALA A 213 5.26 33.46 18.74
CA ALA A 213 6.71 33.59 18.55
C ALA A 213 7.33 34.70 19.42
N SER A 214 6.67 35.86 19.54
CA SER A 214 7.07 36.94 20.45
C SER A 214 6.98 36.52 21.92
N SER A 215 5.96 35.76 22.31
CA SER A 215 5.82 35.22 23.66
C SER A 215 6.92 34.22 24.00
N LEU A 216 7.37 33.40 23.04
CA LEU A 216 8.53 32.51 23.21
C LEU A 216 9.83 33.30 23.43
N ALA A 217 9.99 34.43 22.73
CA ALA A 217 11.15 35.31 22.89
C ALA A 217 11.17 36.03 24.25
N SER A 218 10.01 36.25 24.87
CA SER A 218 9.87 36.85 26.21
C SER A 218 9.87 35.84 27.36
N LEU A 219 10.13 34.55 27.10
CA LEU A 219 10.11 33.54 28.16
C LEU A 219 11.24 33.74 29.18
N PRO A 220 10.98 33.47 30.47
CA PRO A 220 12.01 33.43 31.49
C PRO A 220 13.18 32.51 31.09
N PRO A 221 14.44 32.89 31.37
CA PRO A 221 15.62 32.11 31.00
C PRO A 221 15.58 30.65 31.48
N SER A 222 14.91 30.39 32.61
CA SER A 222 14.69 29.06 33.17
C SER A 222 13.88 28.15 32.23
N ILE A 223 12.80 28.69 31.66
CA ILE A 223 11.90 27.97 30.74
C ILE A 223 12.58 27.80 29.37
N THR A 224 13.27 28.84 28.88
CA THR A 224 14.03 28.76 27.62
C THR A 224 15.14 27.70 27.69
N ARG A 225 15.81 27.56 28.84
CA ARG A 225 16.82 26.51 29.07
C ARG A 225 16.19 25.11 29.08
N LEU A 226 15.04 24.95 29.73
CA LEU A 226 14.28 23.70 29.75
C LEU A 226 13.85 23.27 28.33
N LEU A 227 13.34 24.21 27.53
CA LEU A 227 12.94 23.94 26.14
C LEU A 227 14.11 23.55 25.23
N ARG A 228 15.30 24.13 25.44
CA ARG A 228 16.53 23.73 24.74
C ARG A 228 17.05 22.35 25.15
N GLN A 229 16.76 21.92 26.38
CA GLN A 229 17.16 20.62 26.92
C GLN A 229 16.14 19.51 26.62
N SER A 230 14.87 19.86 26.40
CA SER A 230 13.85 18.90 25.98
C SER A 230 14.12 18.47 24.55
N ALA A 231 14.69 17.27 24.40
CA ALA A 231 15.06 16.62 23.15
C ALA A 231 13.85 16.20 22.28
N VAL A 232 12.90 17.10 22.03
CA VAL A 232 11.73 16.83 21.19
C VAL A 232 12.08 16.90 19.70
N ILE A 233 13.22 17.50 19.33
CA ILE A 233 13.71 17.54 17.95
C ILE A 233 15.05 16.78 17.88
N PRO A 234 15.13 15.59 17.26
CA PRO A 234 16.34 14.80 17.23
C PRO A 234 17.38 15.43 16.29
N HIS A 235 18.54 15.81 16.83
CA HIS A 235 19.74 16.16 16.06
C HIS A 235 20.57 14.90 15.76
N ILE A 236 21.16 14.83 14.57
CA ILE A 236 21.84 13.65 14.00
C ILE A 236 23.30 13.62 14.46
N GLU A 237 23.82 12.46 14.87
CA GLU A 237 25.26 12.25 15.13
C GLU A 237 25.83 11.27 14.11
N GLU A 238 26.94 11.67 13.46
CA GLU A 238 27.68 10.84 12.51
C GLU A 238 28.75 10.02 13.24
N VAL A 239 28.76 8.70 13.03
CA VAL A 239 29.83 7.82 13.55
C VAL A 239 30.40 7.01 12.39
N ALA A 240 31.64 7.31 12.01
CA ALA A 240 32.40 6.60 10.99
C ALA A 240 33.19 5.43 11.62
N ALA A 241 33.01 4.22 11.09
CA ALA A 241 33.89 3.08 11.40
C ALA A 241 34.10 2.20 10.16
N GLU A 242 35.37 2.04 9.76
CA GLU A 242 35.80 1.16 8.68
C GLU A 242 35.90 -0.29 9.15
N PRO A 243 35.45 -1.29 8.36
CA PRO A 243 35.48 -2.69 8.77
C PRO A 243 36.76 -3.41 8.30
N PRO A 244 37.17 -4.48 9.01
CA PRO A 244 38.22 -5.36 8.55
C PRO A 244 37.74 -6.31 7.45
N THR A 245 38.62 -6.56 6.47
CA THR A 245 38.43 -7.44 5.31
C THR A 245 38.92 -8.86 5.60
N VAL A 246 38.05 -9.85 5.44
CA VAL A 246 38.46 -11.26 5.22
C VAL A 246 37.51 -11.89 4.20
N GLU A 247 38.05 -12.41 3.11
CA GLU A 247 37.32 -13.01 1.99
C GLU A 247 36.88 -14.45 2.32
N ILE A 248 35.57 -14.72 2.22
CA ILE A 248 34.98 -16.06 2.34
C ILE A 248 33.93 -16.18 1.23
N ASP A 249 34.15 -17.10 0.29
CA ASP A 249 33.23 -17.33 -0.83
C ASP A 249 32.01 -18.19 -0.43
N ARG A 250 30.85 -17.80 -0.94
CA ARG A 250 29.53 -18.37 -0.61
C ARG A 250 28.92 -19.13 -1.79
N PRO A 251 28.19 -20.24 -1.56
CA PRO A 251 27.47 -20.95 -2.61
C PRO A 251 26.16 -20.23 -3.01
N LYS A 252 25.79 -20.33 -4.30
CA LYS A 252 24.66 -19.63 -4.94
C LYS A 252 23.35 -20.40 -4.78
N ILE A 253 22.35 -19.80 -4.14
CA ILE A 253 21.00 -20.37 -3.98
C ILE A 253 20.04 -19.71 -4.98
N PRO A 254 19.24 -20.48 -5.76
CA PRO A 254 18.29 -19.93 -6.72
C PRO A 254 17.02 -19.32 -6.07
N ASN A 255 16.32 -18.47 -6.83
CA ASN A 255 15.17 -17.70 -6.36
C ASN A 255 13.96 -18.60 -5.99
N ARG A 256 13.48 -18.50 -4.74
CA ARG A 256 12.35 -19.25 -4.18
C ARG A 256 11.13 -19.34 -5.10
N TYR A 257 10.75 -18.25 -5.75
CA TYR A 257 9.58 -18.23 -6.64
C TYR A 257 9.75 -19.13 -7.87
N GLN A 258 10.98 -19.28 -8.38
CA GLN A 258 11.26 -20.17 -9.51
C GLN A 258 11.18 -21.64 -9.09
N MET A 259 11.42 -21.94 -7.81
CA MET A 259 11.28 -23.30 -7.26
C MET A 259 9.80 -23.67 -7.10
N GLU A 260 8.97 -22.76 -6.60
CA GLU A 260 7.52 -22.96 -6.45
C GLU A 260 6.82 -23.16 -7.81
N GLU A 261 7.20 -22.39 -8.83
CA GLU A 261 6.70 -22.58 -10.20
C GLU A 261 7.14 -23.91 -10.82
N ARG A 262 8.41 -24.31 -10.60
CA ARG A 262 8.93 -25.61 -11.06
C ARG A 262 8.15 -26.76 -10.46
N TYR A 263 7.86 -26.68 -9.16
CA TYR A 263 7.08 -27.71 -8.47
C TYR A 263 5.65 -27.80 -9.02
N ARG A 264 5.00 -26.66 -9.25
CA ARG A 264 3.67 -26.59 -9.86
C ARG A 264 3.64 -27.21 -11.27
N LYS A 265 4.67 -26.98 -12.09
CA LYS A 265 4.82 -27.64 -13.41
C LYS A 265 5.01 -29.16 -13.29
N LEU A 266 5.76 -29.62 -12.29
CA LEU A 266 6.00 -31.04 -12.05
C LEU A 266 4.71 -31.77 -11.65
N LEU A 267 3.89 -31.17 -10.79
CA LEU A 267 2.55 -31.69 -10.45
C LEU A 267 1.62 -31.77 -11.67
N LEU A 268 1.61 -30.75 -12.52
CA LEU A 268 0.85 -30.75 -13.76
C LEU A 268 1.31 -31.85 -14.73
N SER A 269 2.62 -32.08 -14.83
CA SER A 269 3.20 -33.18 -15.61
C SER A 269 2.76 -34.54 -15.08
N ARG A 270 2.81 -34.77 -13.76
CA ARG A 270 2.33 -36.02 -13.13
C ARG A 270 0.83 -36.24 -13.31
N LYS A 271 0.01 -35.17 -13.25
CA LYS A 271 -1.42 -35.27 -13.54
C LYS A 271 -1.69 -35.66 -14.99
N ARG A 272 -0.95 -35.08 -15.96
CA ARG A 272 -1.03 -35.45 -17.38
C ARG A 272 -0.59 -36.90 -17.65
N ALA A 273 0.50 -37.34 -17.02
CA ALA A 273 0.97 -38.72 -17.13
C ALA A 273 -0.04 -39.72 -16.55
N LYS A 274 -0.68 -39.39 -15.42
CA LYS A 274 -1.77 -40.21 -14.86
C LYS A 274 -3.01 -40.26 -15.74
N SER A 275 -3.38 -39.16 -16.41
CA SER A 275 -4.50 -39.18 -17.37
C SER A 275 -4.20 -40.00 -18.63
N ILE A 276 -2.94 -40.12 -19.03
CA ILE A 276 -2.53 -40.96 -20.17
C ILE A 276 -2.63 -42.45 -19.83
N LEU A 277 -2.29 -42.82 -18.59
CA LEU A 277 -2.37 -44.21 -18.11
C LEU A 277 -3.81 -44.72 -17.86
N LEU A 278 -4.79 -43.82 -17.78
CA LEU A 278 -6.20 -44.15 -17.54
C LEU A 278 -7.04 -44.20 -18.83
N ASN A 279 -6.44 -43.94 -20.00
CA ASN A 279 -7.09 -43.95 -21.31
C ASN A 279 -6.71 -45.17 -22.18
N HIS A 280 -6.21 -46.25 -21.56
CA HIS A 280 -5.95 -47.55 -22.20
C HIS A 280 -6.80 -48.64 -21.58
#